data_AF-M7X558-F1
#
_entry.id   AF-M7X558-F1
#
_cell.length_a   1.000
_cell.length_b   1.000
_cell.length_c   1.000
_cell.angle_alpha   90.00
_cell.angle_beta   90.00
_cell.angle_gamma   90.00
#
_symmetry.space_group_name_H-M   'P 1'
#
loop_
_entity.id
_entity.type
_entity.pdbx_description
1 polymer ?
#
loop_
_entity_poly.entity_id
_entity_poly.type
_entity_poly.pdbx_seq_one_letter_code
_entity_poly.pdbx_strand_id
1 'polypeptide(L)'
;MPGPKMSVFLAVSSALTGLYVYDRRECKRIQQEYIDKVKWMSEQPLEADQRARKVKVYGARVPDDGELERGAKWFKRYMKPILVASGTDYALKVGTNPGGLGRTLAHEIRARRITEAAQEPVNSAILFTNSPEANVNAVLADRDLEEMKQEEKNGAIVLLGRGALKEYLWALKKGYGEEIDLRQEAKLEGLGLGANERRKDGRWEREEELMLRELEKEDDAKPDGGPFDEKAAPSGLESVGDEPASSPLPFQPVSFLTYSPYRQLPTSPAPTSSSPAEPEPPLVLPPTDVPPQPPLLLVPFSYPFGIRTWASKIAHFWNHRTDVRLGGEMSLALILSQTRPFDPPKNRDSESGSLQGLLDEDFVARIRRGELHESKMAEGVPTGSKDLDFLFETDEEPRHFKKAYQTLPKTHEYLRRTYYNDELPPRLKTARELARGEREPTKAEINYPPKIESELRKERLDKELRWRRELEGWAMQRSGSGVAWKDGWEKEGLFSVIERPGEVALHELEEQKRVWEETKKAKDEERERRWAEDLKVAANDDE
;
A
#
# COMPACT_ATOMS: atom_id res chain seq x y z
N MET A 1 45.65 -29.14 -28.00
CA MET A 1 45.21 -28.20 -26.94
C MET A 1 44.61 -26.97 -27.59
N PRO A 2 43.57 -26.34 -27.02
CA PRO A 2 43.02 -25.10 -27.56
C PRO A 2 44.11 -24.02 -27.64
N GLY A 3 44.08 -23.17 -28.67
CA GLY A 3 45.03 -22.06 -28.80
C GLY A 3 44.95 -21.09 -27.60
N PRO A 4 45.96 -20.24 -27.35
CA PRO A 4 46.03 -19.40 -26.15
C PRO A 4 44.78 -18.56 -25.88
N LYS A 5 44.21 -17.93 -26.92
CA LYS A 5 42.97 -17.14 -26.81
C LYS A 5 41.76 -17.99 -26.43
N MET A 6 41.63 -19.18 -27.00
CA MET A 6 40.54 -20.11 -26.69
C MET A 6 40.69 -20.70 -25.28
N SER A 7 41.91 -21.00 -24.85
CA SER A 7 42.19 -21.48 -23.49
C SER A 7 41.83 -20.44 -22.44
N VAL A 8 42.18 -19.16 -22.66
CA VAL A 8 41.77 -18.05 -21.78
C VAL A 8 40.26 -17.91 -21.75
N PHE A 9 39.60 -17.94 -22.91
CA PHE A 9 38.14 -17.84 -22.99
C PHE A 9 37.44 -18.97 -22.22
N LEU A 10 37.88 -20.22 -22.41
CA LEU A 10 37.31 -21.37 -21.71
C LEU A 10 37.59 -21.33 -20.20
N ALA A 11 38.78 -20.87 -19.78
CA ALA A 11 39.11 -20.73 -18.36
C ALA A 11 38.24 -19.66 -17.68
N VAL A 12 38.06 -18.48 -18.29
CA VAL A 12 37.20 -17.43 -17.74
C VAL A 12 35.74 -17.87 -17.71
N SER A 13 35.24 -18.48 -18.79
CA SER A 13 33.85 -18.93 -18.87
C SER A 13 33.55 -20.05 -17.87
N SER A 14 34.47 -21.01 -17.69
CA SER A 14 34.31 -22.10 -16.72
C SER A 14 34.42 -21.59 -15.29
N ALA A 15 35.32 -20.63 -15.00
CA ALA A 15 35.43 -20.01 -13.69
C ALA A 15 34.16 -19.23 -13.32
N LEU A 16 33.64 -18.38 -14.22
CA LEU A 16 32.39 -17.65 -14.00
C LEU A 16 31.21 -18.59 -13.82
N THR A 17 31.11 -19.64 -14.64
CA THR A 17 30.04 -20.65 -14.50
C THR A 17 30.17 -21.41 -13.17
N GLY A 18 31.38 -21.78 -12.78
CA GLY A 18 31.68 -22.45 -11.52
C GLY A 18 31.28 -21.60 -10.31
N LEU A 19 31.62 -20.31 -10.31
CA LEU A 19 31.21 -19.37 -9.25
C LEU A 19 29.69 -19.24 -9.15
N TYR A 20 28.99 -19.18 -10.29
CA TYR A 20 27.53 -19.08 -10.32
C TYR A 20 26.87 -20.32 -9.72
N VAL A 21 27.31 -21.50 -10.15
CA VAL A 21 26.79 -22.79 -9.66
C VAL A 21 27.11 -22.97 -8.19
N TYR A 22 28.30 -22.59 -7.76
CA TYR A 22 28.73 -22.65 -6.36
C TYR A 22 27.84 -21.78 -5.46
N ASP A 23 27.64 -20.49 -5.80
CA ASP A 23 26.78 -19.60 -5.01
C ASP A 23 25.34 -20.15 -4.90
N ARG A 24 24.80 -20.72 -5.97
CA ARG A 24 23.45 -21.33 -5.96
C ARG A 24 23.37 -22.59 -5.10
N ARG A 25 24.41 -23.42 -5.07
CA ARG A 25 24.47 -24.60 -4.18
C ARG A 25 24.56 -24.17 -2.72
N GLU A 26 25.42 -23.20 -2.41
CA GLU A 26 25.55 -22.65 -1.05
C GLU A 26 24.26 -21.97 -0.58
N CYS A 27 23.59 -21.21 -1.46
CA CYS A 27 22.29 -20.63 -1.15
C CYS A 27 21.26 -21.70 -0.73
N LYS A 28 21.21 -22.83 -1.45
CA LYS A 28 20.30 -23.93 -1.12
C LYS A 28 20.69 -24.61 0.19
N ARG A 29 21.99 -24.84 0.42
CA ARG A 29 22.50 -25.43 1.66
C ARG A 29 22.13 -24.58 2.87
N ILE A 30 22.43 -23.28 2.83
CA ILE A 30 22.12 -22.35 3.92
C ILE A 30 20.61 -22.25 4.13
N GLN A 31 19.81 -22.19 3.06
CA GLN A 31 18.36 -22.18 3.18
C GLN A 31 17.83 -23.45 3.85
N GLN A 32 18.36 -24.61 3.47
CA GLN A 32 17.97 -25.89 4.06
C GLN A 32 18.32 -25.95 5.55
N GLU A 33 19.48 -25.42 5.96
CA GLU A 33 19.86 -25.35 7.38
C GLU A 33 18.83 -24.58 8.21
N TYR A 34 18.33 -23.44 7.71
CA TYR A 34 17.28 -22.70 8.42
C TYR A 34 15.94 -23.41 8.40
N ILE A 35 15.58 -24.08 7.30
CA ILE A 35 14.36 -24.89 7.21
C ILE A 35 14.41 -26.03 8.24
N ASP A 36 15.51 -26.75 8.32
CA ASP A 36 15.68 -27.89 9.23
C ASP A 36 15.65 -27.47 10.71
N LYS A 37 15.99 -26.21 11.02
CA LYS A 37 15.87 -25.65 12.38
C LYS A 37 14.42 -25.43 12.82
N VAL A 38 13.52 -25.10 11.90
CA VAL A 38 12.14 -24.69 12.21
C VAL A 38 11.09 -25.73 11.82
N LYS A 39 11.46 -26.70 10.97
CA LYS A 39 10.55 -27.71 10.41
C LYS A 39 9.69 -28.42 11.46
N TRP A 40 10.30 -28.77 12.59
CA TRP A 40 9.64 -29.48 13.69
C TRP A 40 8.44 -28.72 14.28
N MET A 41 8.44 -27.39 14.20
CA MET A 41 7.34 -26.56 14.71
C MET A 41 6.05 -26.77 13.90
N SER A 42 6.16 -26.98 12.59
CA SER A 42 4.99 -27.23 11.73
C SER A 42 4.33 -28.59 11.95
N GLU A 43 5.06 -29.53 12.55
CA GLU A 43 4.60 -30.90 12.79
C GLU A 43 3.92 -31.04 14.17
N GLN A 44 3.93 -29.98 14.99
CA GLN A 44 3.23 -29.99 16.27
C GLN A 44 1.71 -29.96 16.04
N PRO A 45 0.94 -30.82 16.74
CA PRO A 45 -0.51 -30.75 16.70
C PRO A 45 -0.98 -29.44 17.33
N LEU A 46 -1.94 -28.79 16.67
CA LEU A 46 -2.59 -27.58 17.18
C LEU A 46 -3.94 -27.97 17.79
N GLU A 47 -4.28 -27.36 18.92
CA GLU A 47 -5.60 -27.55 19.54
C GLU A 47 -6.71 -26.95 18.66
N ALA A 48 -7.93 -27.47 18.76
CA ALA A 48 -9.04 -27.08 17.87
C ALA A 48 -9.48 -25.61 18.03
N ASP A 49 -9.18 -24.99 19.17
CA ASP A 49 -9.46 -23.59 19.50
C ASP A 49 -8.31 -22.64 19.07
N GLN A 50 -7.10 -23.17 18.90
CA GLN A 50 -5.93 -22.41 18.53
C GLN A 50 -5.84 -22.25 17.01
N ARG A 51 -5.43 -21.06 16.57
CA ARG A 51 -5.12 -20.78 15.17
C ARG A 51 -3.63 -20.57 14.98
N ALA A 52 -3.15 -20.98 13.82
CA ALA A 52 -1.77 -20.73 13.43
C ALA A 52 -1.49 -19.23 13.39
N ARG A 53 -0.29 -18.86 13.80
CA ARG A 53 0.15 -17.47 13.82
C ARG A 53 0.17 -16.90 12.41
N LYS A 54 -0.40 -15.70 12.24
CA LYS A 54 -0.46 -14.99 10.96
C LYS A 54 0.33 -13.69 11.00
N VAL A 55 1.24 -13.52 10.05
CA VAL A 55 2.15 -12.37 9.98
C VAL A 55 1.77 -11.46 8.81
N LYS A 56 1.65 -10.15 9.06
CA LYS A 56 1.38 -9.16 8.01
C LYS A 56 2.72 -8.66 7.46
N VAL A 57 2.96 -8.83 6.16
CA VAL A 57 4.21 -8.41 5.50
C VAL A 57 3.93 -7.24 4.59
N TYR A 58 4.59 -6.12 4.83
CA TYR A 58 4.43 -4.88 4.08
C TYR A 58 5.69 -4.54 3.28
N GLY A 59 5.52 -4.34 1.98
CA GLY A 59 6.56 -3.86 1.08
C GLY A 59 6.18 -2.56 0.40
N ALA A 60 7.00 -1.53 0.56
CA ALA A 60 6.87 -0.31 -0.25
C ALA A 60 7.51 -0.53 -1.63
N ARG A 61 7.05 0.26 -2.61
CA ARG A 61 7.69 0.28 -3.93
C ARG A 61 9.04 0.99 -3.83
N VAL A 62 10.05 0.44 -4.48
CA VAL A 62 11.33 1.15 -4.67
C VAL A 62 11.14 2.21 -5.75
N PRO A 63 11.46 3.50 -5.50
CA PRO A 63 11.29 4.55 -6.47
C PRO A 63 12.06 4.33 -7.76
N ASP A 64 11.44 4.67 -8.89
CA ASP A 64 12.03 4.56 -10.22
C ASP A 64 12.58 3.15 -10.58
N ASP A 65 12.20 2.10 -9.85
CA ASP A 65 12.45 0.71 -10.26
C ASP A 65 11.43 0.28 -11.32
N GLY A 66 11.92 -0.47 -12.31
CA GLY A 66 11.12 -1.06 -13.36
C GLY A 66 10.36 -2.31 -12.89
N GLU A 67 10.84 -2.99 -11.84
CA GLU A 67 10.10 -4.12 -11.24
C GLU A 67 9.26 -3.64 -10.06
N LEU A 68 7.94 -3.84 -10.17
CA LEU A 68 6.95 -3.39 -9.20
C LEU A 68 7.11 -4.07 -7.83
N GLU A 69 7.44 -5.37 -7.82
CA GLU A 69 7.39 -6.25 -6.66
C GLU A 69 8.79 -6.65 -6.14
N ARG A 70 9.79 -5.76 -6.18
CA ARG A 70 11.17 -6.11 -5.79
C ARG A 70 11.25 -6.67 -4.35
N GLY A 71 10.66 -5.96 -3.39
CA GLY A 71 10.61 -6.38 -1.98
C GLY A 71 9.83 -7.69 -1.80
N ALA A 72 8.69 -7.81 -2.48
CA ALA A 72 7.88 -9.04 -2.49
C ALA A 72 8.67 -10.25 -3.01
N LYS A 73 9.43 -10.08 -4.10
CA LYS A 73 10.26 -11.14 -4.68
C LYS A 73 11.39 -11.55 -3.76
N TRP A 74 12.02 -10.59 -3.09
CA TRP A 74 13.04 -10.85 -2.08
C TRP A 74 12.44 -11.68 -0.92
N PHE A 75 11.29 -11.26 -0.38
CA PHE A 75 10.58 -11.98 0.68
C PHE A 75 10.18 -13.40 0.26
N LYS A 76 9.52 -13.54 -0.91
CA LYS A 76 9.08 -14.83 -1.48
C LYS A 76 10.25 -15.80 -1.70
N ARG A 77 11.44 -15.29 -1.96
CA ARG A 77 12.63 -16.09 -2.25
C ARG A 77 13.37 -16.53 -0.99
N TYR A 78 13.54 -15.63 -0.03
CA TYR A 78 14.46 -15.86 1.09
C TYR A 78 13.76 -16.13 2.43
N MET A 79 12.64 -15.46 2.72
CA MET A 79 11.93 -15.64 3.99
C MET A 79 10.81 -16.68 3.90
N LYS A 80 9.99 -16.61 2.85
CA LYS A 80 8.80 -17.47 2.68
C LYS A 80 9.08 -18.96 2.91
N PRO A 81 10.12 -19.59 2.34
CA PRO A 81 10.32 -21.03 2.51
C PRO A 81 10.51 -21.45 3.98
N ILE A 82 11.11 -20.58 4.79
CA ILE A 82 11.37 -20.83 6.21
C ILE A 82 10.07 -20.65 7.02
N LEU A 83 9.29 -19.61 6.71
CA LEU A 83 7.99 -19.39 7.36
C LEU A 83 7.01 -20.53 7.07
N VAL A 84 6.94 -20.97 5.81
CA VAL A 84 6.13 -22.12 5.41
C VAL A 84 6.60 -23.39 6.12
N ALA A 85 7.92 -23.61 6.25
CA ALA A 85 8.46 -24.75 6.99
C ALA A 85 8.16 -24.71 8.50
N SER A 86 8.01 -23.51 9.08
CA SER A 86 7.64 -23.35 10.50
C SER A 86 6.14 -23.49 10.77
N GLY A 87 5.29 -23.50 9.74
CA GLY A 87 3.83 -23.45 9.91
C GLY A 87 3.27 -22.05 10.22
N THR A 88 4.04 -20.99 9.99
CA THR A 88 3.61 -19.59 10.18
C THR A 88 2.96 -19.06 8.89
N ASP A 89 1.70 -18.63 8.96
CA ASP A 89 0.99 -18.03 7.82
C ASP A 89 1.41 -16.57 7.60
N TYR A 90 1.30 -16.07 6.37
CA TYR A 90 1.67 -14.70 6.04
C TYR A 90 0.70 -14.04 5.05
N ALA A 91 0.40 -12.76 5.29
CA ALA A 91 -0.35 -11.90 4.40
C ALA A 91 0.56 -10.81 3.82
N LEU A 92 0.96 -10.95 2.56
CA LEU A 92 1.85 -10.01 1.87
C LEU A 92 1.05 -8.91 1.16
N LYS A 93 1.26 -7.65 1.56
CA LYS A 93 0.73 -6.47 0.86
C LYS A 93 1.87 -5.59 0.33
N VAL A 94 1.82 -5.25 -0.95
CA VAL A 94 2.84 -4.42 -1.61
C VAL A 94 2.20 -3.21 -2.26
N GLY A 95 2.82 -2.04 -2.08
CA GLY A 95 2.43 -0.80 -2.75
C GLY A 95 2.78 -0.84 -4.24
N THR A 96 1.82 -0.47 -5.10
CA THR A 96 2.05 -0.42 -6.56
C THR A 96 2.81 0.84 -6.98
N ASN A 97 2.62 1.96 -6.29
CA ASN A 97 3.33 3.22 -6.53
C ASN A 97 4.04 3.64 -5.24
N PRO A 98 5.08 4.49 -5.30
CA PRO A 98 5.57 5.18 -4.10
C PRO A 98 4.39 5.79 -3.33
N GLY A 99 4.32 5.58 -2.01
CA GLY A 99 3.20 6.02 -1.20
C GLY A 99 1.90 5.21 -1.33
N GLY A 100 1.90 4.18 -2.17
CA GLY A 100 0.72 3.34 -2.42
C GLY A 100 0.41 2.37 -1.27
N LEU A 101 1.44 1.90 -0.57
CA LEU A 101 1.25 1.07 0.64
C LEU A 101 0.64 1.94 1.75
N GLY A 102 1.18 3.14 1.97
CA GLY A 102 0.70 4.08 2.99
C GLY A 102 -0.77 4.46 2.77
N ARG A 103 -1.16 4.82 1.54
CA ARG A 103 -2.56 5.11 1.21
C ARG A 103 -3.49 3.92 1.45
N THR A 104 -3.05 2.71 1.05
CA THR A 104 -3.83 1.49 1.28
C THR A 104 -4.06 1.26 2.76
N LEU A 105 -3.00 1.36 3.58
CA LEU A 105 -3.09 1.16 5.02
C LEU A 105 -3.93 2.24 5.70
N ALA A 106 -3.81 3.50 5.29
CA ALA A 106 -4.63 4.59 5.83
C ALA A 106 -6.14 4.35 5.57
N HIS A 107 -6.48 3.86 4.37
CA HIS A 107 -7.86 3.49 4.05
C HIS A 107 -8.34 2.25 4.83
N GLU A 108 -7.49 1.25 5.05
CA GLU A 108 -7.81 0.07 5.86
C GLU A 108 -8.04 0.45 7.34
N ILE A 109 -7.21 1.34 7.90
CA ILE A 109 -7.38 1.86 9.27
C ILE A 109 -8.68 2.64 9.39
N ARG A 110 -8.97 3.50 8.42
CA ARG A 110 -10.22 4.26 8.38
C ARG A 110 -11.44 3.34 8.31
N ALA A 111 -11.43 2.37 7.39
CA ALA A 111 -12.46 1.35 7.26
C ALA A 111 -12.72 0.64 8.60
N ARG A 112 -11.65 0.24 9.28
CA ARG A 112 -11.74 -0.39 10.60
C ARG A 112 -12.38 0.53 11.64
N ARG A 113 -11.97 1.80 11.71
CA ARG A 113 -12.54 2.77 12.66
C ARG A 113 -14.03 2.96 12.45
N ILE A 114 -14.49 2.96 11.20
CA ILE A 114 -15.93 3.04 10.87
C ILE A 114 -16.65 1.79 11.36
N THR A 115 -16.11 0.60 11.08
CA THR A 115 -16.72 -0.66 11.53
C THR A 115 -16.78 -0.77 13.06
N GLU A 116 -15.74 -0.30 13.76
CA GLU A 116 -15.70 -0.28 15.23
C GLU A 116 -16.71 0.74 15.79
N ALA A 117 -16.80 1.93 15.19
CA ALA A 117 -17.76 2.95 15.61
C ALA A 117 -19.24 2.55 15.35
N ALA A 118 -19.50 1.76 14.31
CA ALA A 118 -20.82 1.22 14.03
C ALA A 118 -21.30 0.24 15.11
N GLN A 119 -20.39 -0.30 15.93
CA GLN A 119 -20.68 -1.32 16.94
C GLN A 119 -20.76 -0.81 18.38
N GLU A 120 -20.27 0.41 18.66
CA GLU A 120 -20.34 0.96 20.02
C GLU A 120 -21.81 1.07 20.51
N PRO A 121 -22.12 0.64 21.76
CA PRO A 121 -23.48 0.38 22.22
C PRO A 121 -24.36 1.63 22.38
N VAL A 122 -23.77 2.82 22.32
CA VAL A 122 -24.52 4.08 22.29
C VAL A 122 -25.23 4.26 20.93
N ASN A 123 -24.73 3.62 19.87
CA ASN A 123 -25.33 3.59 18.53
C ASN A 123 -26.15 2.31 18.27
N SER A 124 -25.96 1.25 19.07
CA SER A 124 -26.68 -0.03 18.92
C SER A 124 -28.17 0.03 19.28
N ALA A 125 -28.61 1.13 19.92
CA ALA A 125 -30.04 1.39 20.15
C ALA A 125 -30.85 1.52 18.84
N ILE A 126 -30.18 1.71 17.68
CA ILE A 126 -30.83 1.79 16.35
C ILE A 126 -30.89 0.41 15.67
N LEU A 127 -30.19 -0.62 16.17
CA LEU A 127 -30.09 -1.95 15.53
C LEU A 127 -31.06 -3.00 16.06
N PHE A 128 -31.92 -2.68 17.04
CA PHE A 128 -33.07 -3.53 17.37
C PHE A 128 -34.19 -3.41 16.32
N THR A 129 -33.87 -3.75 15.08
CA THR A 129 -34.89 -4.20 14.14
C THR A 129 -35.14 -5.67 14.44
N ASN A 130 -36.39 -6.03 14.74
CA ASN A 130 -36.81 -7.33 15.28
C ASN A 130 -36.70 -8.49 14.27
N SER A 131 -35.63 -8.58 13.47
CA SER A 131 -35.40 -9.71 12.55
C SER A 131 -34.36 -10.66 13.14
N PRO A 132 -34.65 -11.97 13.26
CA PRO A 132 -33.69 -12.96 13.74
C PRO A 132 -32.43 -13.05 12.87
N GLU A 133 -32.52 -12.72 11.58
CA GLU A 133 -31.39 -12.73 10.64
C GLU A 133 -30.39 -11.59 10.92
N ALA A 134 -30.89 -10.40 11.30
CA ALA A 134 -30.04 -9.27 11.64
C ALA A 134 -29.26 -9.53 12.95
N ASN A 135 -29.90 -10.20 13.91
CA ASN A 135 -29.26 -10.58 15.17
C ASN A 135 -28.16 -11.63 14.95
N VAL A 136 -28.39 -12.62 14.09
CA VAL A 136 -27.36 -13.62 13.74
C VAL A 136 -26.18 -12.95 13.04
N ASN A 137 -26.43 -12.06 12.08
CA ASN A 137 -25.36 -11.35 11.38
C ASN A 137 -24.55 -10.43 12.31
N ALA A 138 -25.20 -9.78 13.29
CA ALA A 138 -24.51 -8.97 14.29
C ALA A 138 -23.58 -9.84 15.17
N VAL A 139 -24.07 -10.97 15.67
CA VAL A 139 -23.26 -11.90 16.50
C VAL A 139 -22.08 -12.49 15.71
N LEU A 140 -22.28 -12.82 14.43
CA LEU A 140 -21.20 -13.29 13.57
C LEU A 140 -20.16 -12.19 13.32
N ALA A 141 -20.59 -10.95 13.08
CA ALA A 141 -19.69 -9.81 12.88
C ALA A 141 -18.86 -9.48 14.15
N ASP A 142 -19.47 -9.59 15.34
CA ASP A 142 -18.78 -9.39 16.61
C ASP A 142 -17.70 -10.46 16.81
N ARG A 143 -18.05 -11.73 16.56
CA ARG A 143 -17.11 -12.85 16.62
C ARG A 143 -15.96 -12.66 15.64
N ASP A 144 -16.25 -12.30 14.39
CA ASP A 144 -15.22 -12.08 13.36
C ASP A 144 -14.22 -10.99 13.77
N LEU A 145 -14.67 -9.93 14.44
CA LEU A 145 -13.79 -8.87 14.92
C LEU A 145 -12.99 -9.23 16.16
N GLU A 146 -13.59 -9.97 17.09
CA GLU A 146 -12.84 -10.55 18.20
C GLU A 146 -11.74 -11.46 17.67
N GLU A 147 -12.04 -12.29 16.67
CA GLU A 147 -11.07 -13.13 15.98
C GLU A 147 -9.97 -12.28 15.33
N MET A 148 -10.30 -11.21 14.61
CA MET A 148 -9.30 -10.29 14.04
C MET A 148 -8.42 -9.65 15.13
N LYS A 149 -8.99 -9.24 16.26
CA LYS A 149 -8.25 -8.67 17.39
C LYS A 149 -7.29 -9.69 18.00
N GLN A 150 -7.68 -10.97 18.09
CA GLN A 150 -6.81 -12.03 18.57
C GLN A 150 -5.68 -12.34 17.57
N GLU A 151 -5.98 -12.38 16.27
CA GLU A 151 -4.97 -12.54 15.22
C GLU A 151 -3.93 -11.41 15.23
N GLU A 152 -4.36 -10.19 15.54
CA GLU A 152 -3.45 -9.05 15.67
C GLU A 152 -2.59 -9.12 16.92
N LYS A 153 -3.17 -9.49 18.06
CA LYS A 153 -2.41 -9.66 19.32
C LYS A 153 -1.33 -10.73 19.20
N ASN A 154 -1.65 -11.85 18.55
CA ASN A 154 -0.71 -12.97 18.37
C ASN A 154 0.20 -12.79 17.14
N GLY A 155 -0.11 -11.82 16.27
CA GLY A 155 0.56 -11.61 15.01
C GLY A 155 1.93 -10.93 15.13
N ALA A 156 2.49 -10.58 13.97
CA ALA A 156 3.63 -9.69 13.84
C ALA A 156 3.51 -8.93 12.53
N ILE A 157 4.18 -7.78 12.45
CA ILE A 157 4.23 -6.95 11.25
C ILE A 157 5.67 -6.91 10.74
N VAL A 158 5.87 -7.31 9.49
CA VAL A 158 7.18 -7.30 8.83
C VAL A 158 7.25 -6.13 7.87
N LEU A 159 8.18 -5.21 8.10
CA LEU A 159 8.41 -4.04 7.26
C LEU A 159 9.65 -4.28 6.38
N LEU A 160 9.45 -4.35 5.06
CA LEU A 160 10.52 -4.57 4.09
C LEU A 160 11.19 -3.24 3.71
N GLY A 161 12.29 -2.91 4.37
CA GLY A 161 13.09 -1.72 4.09
C GLY A 161 12.53 -0.42 4.68
N ARG A 162 13.30 0.68 4.54
CA ARG A 162 12.96 2.00 5.13
C ARG A 162 11.70 2.61 4.52
N GLY A 163 11.49 2.44 3.21
CA GLY A 163 10.29 2.93 2.54
C GLY A 163 8.99 2.37 3.15
N ALA A 164 8.98 1.08 3.51
CA ALA A 164 7.82 0.45 4.15
C ALA A 164 7.56 1.04 5.55
N LEU A 165 8.62 1.30 6.32
CA LEU A 165 8.52 1.97 7.63
C LEU A 165 7.92 3.38 7.52
N LYS A 166 8.44 4.20 6.60
CA LYS A 166 7.92 5.56 6.36
C LYS A 166 6.44 5.56 5.99
N GLU A 167 6.05 4.71 5.04
CA GLU A 167 4.66 4.62 4.60
C GLU A 167 3.73 4.03 5.67
N TYR A 168 4.21 3.07 6.46
CA TYR A 168 3.45 2.46 7.55
C TYR A 168 3.15 3.46 8.68
N LEU A 169 4.17 4.18 9.16
CA LEU A 169 3.99 5.17 10.23
C LEU A 169 3.16 6.36 9.75
N TRP A 170 3.33 6.77 8.49
CA TRP A 170 2.46 7.79 7.89
C TRP A 170 1.00 7.34 7.84
N ALA A 171 0.75 6.08 7.47
CA ALA A 171 -0.59 5.52 7.43
C ALA A 171 -1.24 5.46 8.82
N LEU A 172 -0.48 5.09 9.86
CA LEU A 172 -0.96 5.12 11.24
C LEU A 172 -1.31 6.55 11.68
N LYS A 173 -0.41 7.51 11.43
CA LYS A 173 -0.61 8.90 11.83
C LYS A 173 -1.81 9.51 11.14
N LYS A 174 -1.92 9.35 9.82
CA LYS A 174 -3.03 9.86 9.01
C LYS A 174 -4.34 9.12 9.30
N GLY A 175 -4.31 7.80 9.37
CA GLY A 175 -5.51 6.96 9.53
C GLY A 175 -6.21 7.14 10.88
N TYR A 176 -5.45 7.31 11.98
CA TYR A 176 -6.01 7.55 13.30
C TYR A 176 -6.13 9.05 13.66
N GLY A 177 -5.27 9.89 13.09
CA GLY A 177 -5.24 11.33 13.34
C GLY A 177 -6.28 12.14 12.56
N GLU A 178 -6.79 11.63 11.43
CA GLU A 178 -7.84 12.31 10.68
C GLU A 178 -9.23 12.10 11.30
N GLU A 179 -10.01 13.18 11.32
CA GLU A 179 -11.45 13.16 11.58
C GLU A 179 -12.18 12.51 10.41
N ILE A 180 -13.18 11.70 10.75
CA ILE A 180 -13.95 10.94 9.75
C ILE A 180 -15.40 11.44 9.77
N ASP A 181 -15.87 12.00 8.66
CA ASP A 181 -17.27 12.37 8.48
C ASP A 181 -18.08 11.15 8.01
N LEU A 182 -18.81 10.53 8.94
CA LEU A 182 -19.61 9.34 8.69
C LEU A 182 -20.72 9.57 7.67
N ARG A 183 -21.24 10.79 7.54
CA ARG A 183 -22.31 11.09 6.55
C ARG A 183 -21.75 11.15 5.15
N GLN A 184 -20.59 11.79 4.98
CA GLN A 184 -19.89 11.77 3.70
C GLN A 184 -19.52 10.34 3.33
N GLU A 185 -19.06 9.55 4.29
CA GLU A 185 -18.74 8.15 4.04
C GLU A 185 -19.98 7.33 3.72
N ALA A 186 -21.08 7.43 4.45
CA ALA A 186 -22.33 6.76 4.12
C ALA A 186 -22.85 7.15 2.73
N LYS A 187 -22.65 8.40 2.30
CA LYS A 187 -22.97 8.83 0.92
C LYS A 187 -22.09 8.12 -0.11
N LEU A 188 -20.80 7.98 0.17
CA LEU A 188 -19.86 7.21 -0.67
C LEU A 188 -20.21 5.72 -0.68
N GLU A 189 -20.57 5.13 0.47
CA GLU A 189 -20.98 3.73 0.57
C GLU A 189 -22.31 3.44 -0.15
N GLY A 190 -23.28 4.36 -0.06
CA GLY A 190 -24.56 4.29 -0.77
C GLY A 190 -24.44 4.42 -2.29
N LEU A 191 -23.32 4.97 -2.78
CA LEU A 191 -22.92 4.94 -4.20
C LEU A 191 -22.26 3.61 -4.60
N GLY A 192 -22.17 2.64 -3.69
CA GLY A 192 -21.47 1.37 -3.89
C GLY A 192 -19.95 1.47 -3.69
N LEU A 193 -19.42 2.60 -3.24
CA LEU A 193 -17.96 2.85 -3.11
C LEU A 193 -17.43 2.43 -1.72
N GLY A 194 -18.11 1.47 -1.10
CA GLY A 194 -17.87 1.00 0.27
C GLY A 194 -16.46 0.49 0.50
N ALA A 195 -16.07 0.45 1.77
CA ALA A 195 -14.70 0.32 2.28
C ALA A 195 -13.81 -0.83 1.75
N ASN A 196 -14.35 -1.78 0.97
CA ASN A 196 -13.66 -2.99 0.53
C ASN A 196 -13.46 -3.14 -0.99
N GLU A 197 -13.96 -2.24 -1.84
CA GLU A 197 -13.84 -2.44 -3.29
C GLU A 197 -12.58 -1.83 -3.89
N ARG A 198 -11.50 -2.63 -3.81
CA ARG A 198 -10.33 -2.45 -4.66
C ARG A 198 -10.70 -2.90 -6.08
N ARG A 199 -10.56 -2.06 -7.10
CA ARG A 199 -10.41 -2.61 -8.46
C ARG A 199 -9.18 -3.51 -8.47
N LYS A 200 -9.16 -4.57 -9.30
CA LYS A 200 -7.94 -5.35 -9.58
C LYS A 200 -6.75 -4.45 -9.97
N ASP A 201 -7.05 -3.23 -10.42
CA ASP A 201 -6.14 -2.19 -10.88
C ASP A 201 -5.53 -1.34 -9.74
N GLY A 202 -5.98 -1.51 -8.49
CA GLY A 202 -5.50 -0.73 -7.33
C GLY A 202 -6.00 0.72 -7.28
N ARG A 203 -7.07 1.04 -8.02
CA ARG A 203 -7.74 2.36 -8.04
C ARG A 203 -8.73 2.45 -6.87
N TRP A 204 -8.65 3.53 -6.09
CA TRP A 204 -9.60 3.84 -5.01
C TRP A 204 -10.67 4.79 -5.51
N GLU A 205 -11.93 4.36 -5.49
CA GLU A 205 -13.05 5.14 -6.01
C GLU A 205 -13.39 6.35 -5.13
N ARG A 206 -13.19 6.23 -3.80
CA ARG A 206 -13.26 7.35 -2.86
C ARG A 206 -12.33 8.52 -3.24
N GLU A 207 -11.06 8.22 -3.51
CA GLU A 207 -10.07 9.27 -3.80
C GLU A 207 -10.39 9.97 -5.12
N GLU A 208 -10.96 9.24 -6.09
CA GLU A 208 -11.45 9.82 -7.34
C GLU A 208 -12.61 10.78 -7.11
N GLU A 209 -13.59 10.42 -6.28
CA GLU A 209 -14.74 11.30 -6.03
C GLU A 209 -14.34 12.55 -5.24
N LEU A 210 -13.49 12.40 -4.23
CA LEU A 210 -12.92 13.56 -3.52
C LEU A 210 -12.16 14.47 -4.48
N MET A 211 -11.35 13.89 -5.36
CA MET A 211 -10.64 14.61 -6.41
C MET A 211 -11.57 15.27 -7.42
N LEU A 212 -12.65 14.60 -7.83
CA LEU A 212 -13.65 15.17 -8.71
C LEU A 212 -14.27 16.41 -8.08
N ARG A 213 -14.70 16.31 -6.81
CA ARG A 213 -15.28 17.41 -6.06
C ARG A 213 -14.28 18.54 -5.82
N GLU A 214 -13.00 18.24 -5.61
CA GLU A 214 -11.94 19.24 -5.54
C GLU A 214 -11.74 19.96 -6.88
N LEU A 215 -11.69 19.21 -7.99
CA LEU A 215 -11.55 19.79 -9.33
C LEU A 215 -12.78 20.63 -9.74
N GLU A 216 -13.98 20.18 -9.41
CA GLU A 216 -15.23 20.96 -9.60
C GLU A 216 -15.18 22.26 -8.82
N LYS A 217 -14.78 22.23 -7.54
CA LYS A 217 -14.57 23.45 -6.75
C LYS A 217 -13.48 24.36 -7.32
N GLU A 218 -12.39 23.79 -7.84
CA GLU A 218 -11.31 24.55 -8.48
C GLU A 218 -11.77 25.22 -9.78
N ASP A 219 -12.65 24.57 -10.54
CA ASP A 219 -13.26 25.10 -11.75
C ASP A 219 -14.30 26.19 -11.41
N ASP A 220 -15.20 25.93 -10.46
CA ASP A 220 -16.21 26.89 -9.97
C ASP A 220 -15.57 28.15 -9.37
N ALA A 221 -14.41 28.01 -8.70
CA ALA A 221 -13.65 29.12 -8.15
C ALA A 221 -12.97 29.97 -9.24
N LYS A 222 -12.90 29.49 -10.49
CA LYS A 222 -12.31 30.20 -11.65
C LYS A 222 -13.36 30.39 -12.75
N PRO A 223 -14.42 31.20 -12.52
CA PRO A 223 -15.56 31.31 -13.43
C PRO A 223 -15.22 31.88 -14.82
N ASP A 224 -14.08 32.56 -14.99
CA ASP A 224 -13.62 33.12 -16.27
C ASP A 224 -12.43 32.36 -16.89
N GLY A 225 -12.07 31.17 -16.38
CA GLY A 225 -10.84 30.49 -16.79
C GLY A 225 -10.77 28.99 -16.53
N GLY A 226 -11.89 28.33 -16.22
CA GLY A 226 -11.97 26.87 -16.15
C GLY A 226 -11.66 26.24 -17.53
N PRO A 227 -10.84 25.16 -17.61
CA PRO A 227 -10.53 24.52 -18.88
C PRO A 227 -11.76 24.01 -19.64
N PHE A 228 -12.86 23.74 -18.93
CA PHE A 228 -14.11 23.22 -19.46
C PHE A 228 -15.25 24.25 -19.50
N ASP A 229 -15.00 25.52 -19.21
CA ASP A 229 -16.00 26.57 -19.38
C ASP A 229 -16.09 27.03 -20.85
N GLU A 230 -17.30 27.36 -21.29
CA GLU A 230 -17.57 27.76 -22.69
C GLU A 230 -17.21 29.22 -22.99
N LYS A 231 -16.90 30.05 -21.98
CA LYS A 231 -16.74 31.51 -22.14
C LYS A 231 -15.33 32.00 -22.46
N ALA A 232 -14.36 31.10 -22.66
CA ALA A 232 -13.05 31.48 -23.21
C ALA A 232 -13.09 31.61 -24.75
N ALA A 233 -14.00 32.44 -25.26
CA ALA A 233 -13.86 33.04 -26.59
C ALA A 233 -13.20 34.41 -26.40
N PRO A 234 -12.18 34.79 -27.20
CA PRO A 234 -11.51 36.08 -27.01
C PRO A 234 -12.52 37.22 -27.17
N SER A 235 -12.61 38.05 -26.12
CA SER A 235 -13.36 39.30 -26.10
C SER A 235 -12.75 40.25 -27.12
N GLY A 236 -13.27 40.23 -28.34
CA GLY A 236 -12.66 40.98 -29.44
C GLY A 236 -13.38 40.80 -30.77
N LEU A 237 -14.70 41.05 -30.81
CA LEU A 237 -15.36 41.53 -32.02
C LEU A 237 -16.67 42.24 -31.63
N GLU A 238 -16.62 43.56 -31.54
CA GLU A 238 -17.82 44.38 -31.68
C GLU A 238 -18.36 44.19 -33.11
N SER A 239 -19.56 43.64 -33.25
CA SER A 239 -20.39 43.90 -34.42
C SER A 239 -21.85 43.93 -34.03
N VAL A 240 -22.33 45.16 -33.80
CA VAL A 240 -23.58 45.74 -34.28
C VAL A 240 -24.66 44.73 -34.75
N GLY A 241 -25.80 44.73 -34.06
CA GLY A 241 -27.06 44.20 -34.61
C GLY A 241 -28.04 43.71 -33.56
N ASP A 242 -28.77 44.63 -32.94
CA ASP A 242 -30.07 44.34 -32.29
C ASP A 242 -31.07 43.81 -33.34
N GLU A 243 -31.80 42.75 -33.00
CA GLU A 243 -33.25 42.56 -33.21
C GLU A 243 -33.68 41.13 -32.76
N PRO A 244 -34.74 40.97 -31.95
CA PRO A 244 -35.14 39.68 -31.37
C PRO A 244 -36.19 38.96 -32.23
N ALA A 245 -35.82 37.82 -32.83
CA ALA A 245 -36.78 36.94 -33.52
C ALA A 245 -36.94 35.61 -32.77
N SER A 246 -38.08 35.47 -32.08
CA SER A 246 -38.57 34.19 -31.58
C SER A 246 -39.07 33.32 -32.72
N SER A 247 -38.54 32.11 -32.86
CA SER A 247 -39.26 31.01 -33.49
C SER A 247 -38.71 29.67 -32.99
N PRO A 248 -39.53 28.78 -32.41
CA PRO A 248 -39.10 27.46 -32.01
C PRO A 248 -39.18 26.52 -33.22
N LEU A 249 -38.11 25.77 -33.48
CA LEU A 249 -38.14 24.64 -34.41
C LEU A 249 -38.06 23.30 -33.65
N PRO A 250 -38.71 22.25 -34.18
CA PRO A 250 -39.08 21.05 -33.43
C PRO A 250 -37.91 20.07 -33.23
N PHE A 251 -37.72 19.64 -31.99
CA PHE A 251 -36.87 18.49 -31.65
C PHE A 251 -37.52 17.19 -32.16
N GLN A 252 -36.81 16.49 -33.03
CA GLN A 252 -37.05 15.07 -33.33
C GLN A 252 -36.11 14.24 -32.44
N PRO A 253 -36.60 13.25 -31.67
CA PRO A 253 -35.74 12.40 -30.86
C PRO A 253 -35.21 11.23 -31.72
N VAL A 254 -33.93 11.28 -32.10
CA VAL A 254 -33.22 10.08 -32.55
C VAL A 254 -32.46 9.47 -31.37
N SER A 255 -33.09 8.45 -30.78
CA SER A 255 -32.53 7.57 -29.77
C SER A 255 -31.38 6.75 -30.35
N PHE A 256 -30.16 7.02 -29.89
CA PHE A 256 -29.04 6.08 -30.00
C PHE A 256 -28.47 5.81 -28.61
N LEU A 257 -28.34 4.51 -28.34
CA LEU A 257 -28.01 3.88 -27.06
C LEU A 257 -26.75 4.48 -26.43
N THR A 258 -26.93 5.35 -25.46
CA THR A 258 -25.89 5.86 -24.58
C THR A 258 -25.67 4.86 -23.44
N TYR A 259 -24.55 4.16 -23.44
CA TYR A 259 -24.11 3.39 -22.27
C TYR A 259 -23.43 4.36 -21.29
N SER A 260 -24.24 5.02 -20.45
CA SER A 260 -23.78 5.68 -19.24
C SER A 260 -23.68 4.62 -18.13
N PRO A 261 -22.53 4.43 -17.46
CA PRO A 261 -22.47 3.60 -16.26
C PRO A 261 -23.20 4.25 -15.06
N TYR A 262 -23.60 5.52 -15.16
CA TYR A 262 -24.58 6.10 -14.26
C TYR A 262 -25.98 5.85 -14.81
N ARG A 263 -26.56 4.72 -14.42
CA ARG A 263 -28.01 4.53 -14.48
C ARG A 263 -28.62 5.49 -13.46
N GLN A 264 -29.21 6.59 -13.93
CA GLN A 264 -30.13 7.37 -13.11
C GLN A 264 -31.27 6.42 -12.69
N LEU A 265 -31.32 6.07 -11.42
CA LEU A 265 -32.47 5.41 -10.83
C LEU A 265 -33.69 6.33 -11.06
N PRO A 266 -34.87 5.79 -11.42
CA PRO A 266 -36.07 6.60 -11.49
C PRO A 266 -36.31 7.22 -10.12
N THR A 267 -36.23 8.55 -10.06
CA THR A 267 -36.58 9.35 -8.92
C THR A 267 -38.03 9.03 -8.56
N SER A 268 -38.24 8.44 -7.38
CA SER A 268 -39.57 8.40 -6.77
C SER A 268 -40.08 9.85 -6.70
N PRO A 269 -41.37 10.14 -6.98
CA PRO A 269 -41.88 11.50 -6.91
C PRO A 269 -41.61 12.07 -5.51
N ALA A 270 -40.85 13.17 -5.46
CA ALA A 270 -40.51 13.86 -4.23
C ALA A 270 -41.81 14.31 -3.51
N PRO A 271 -41.92 14.13 -2.18
CA PRO A 271 -42.93 14.84 -1.43
C PRO A 271 -42.65 16.34 -1.54
N THR A 272 -43.72 17.08 -1.84
CA THR A 272 -43.77 18.52 -1.97
C THR A 272 -43.21 19.26 -0.77
N SER A 273 -42.36 20.24 -1.06
CA SER A 273 -41.95 21.40 -0.25
C SER A 273 -41.44 21.14 1.17
N SER A 274 -40.11 21.14 1.32
CA SER A 274 -39.44 21.70 2.50
C SER A 274 -38.33 22.64 2.02
N SER A 275 -38.23 23.80 2.66
CA SER A 275 -37.21 24.85 2.52
C SER A 275 -35.78 24.33 2.35
N PRO A 276 -34.82 25.14 1.84
CA PRO A 276 -33.40 24.75 1.82
C PRO A 276 -32.99 24.33 3.23
N ALA A 277 -32.75 23.02 3.40
CA ALA A 277 -32.37 22.47 4.68
C ALA A 277 -31.07 23.16 5.12
N GLU A 278 -31.09 23.75 6.31
CA GLU A 278 -29.87 24.10 7.03
C GLU A 278 -28.90 22.91 7.00
N PRO A 279 -27.58 23.13 6.85
CA PRO A 279 -26.63 22.04 6.91
C PRO A 279 -26.72 21.39 8.28
N GLU A 280 -27.37 20.23 8.33
CA GLU A 280 -27.44 19.41 9.54
C GLU A 280 -26.00 19.15 10.04
N PRO A 281 -25.78 19.16 11.38
CA PRO A 281 -24.44 19.07 11.94
C PRO A 281 -23.72 17.78 11.49
N PRO A 282 -22.41 17.85 11.19
CA PRO A 282 -21.67 16.70 10.71
C PRO A 282 -21.58 15.63 11.81
N LEU A 283 -21.84 14.37 11.46
CA LEU A 283 -21.61 13.23 12.36
C LEU A 283 -20.13 12.84 12.21
N VAL A 284 -19.27 13.48 13.01
CA VAL A 284 -17.82 13.31 12.94
C VAL A 284 -17.35 12.29 13.97
N LEU A 285 -16.59 11.29 13.53
CA LEU A 285 -15.77 10.49 14.43
C LEU A 285 -14.48 11.26 14.74
N PRO A 286 -14.22 11.59 16.02
CA PRO A 286 -13.05 12.34 16.41
C PRO A 286 -11.77 11.52 16.19
N PRO A 287 -10.60 12.18 16.11
CA PRO A 287 -9.32 11.47 16.04
C PRO A 287 -9.17 10.54 17.24
N THR A 288 -8.66 9.34 16.98
CA THR A 288 -8.49 8.31 18.02
C THR A 288 -6.99 8.10 18.26
N ASP A 289 -6.61 7.73 19.47
CA ASP A 289 -5.24 7.29 19.71
C ASP A 289 -4.98 5.91 19.08
N VAL A 290 -3.74 5.69 18.65
CA VAL A 290 -3.34 4.45 17.99
C VAL A 290 -3.40 3.31 19.02
N PRO A 291 -4.10 2.20 18.72
CA PRO A 291 -4.11 1.02 19.60
C PRO A 291 -2.72 0.36 19.64
N PRO A 292 -2.40 -0.43 20.68
CA PRO A 292 -1.13 -1.15 20.77
C PRO A 292 -0.92 -1.99 19.50
N GLN A 293 0.21 -1.76 18.83
CA GLN A 293 0.53 -2.42 17.57
C GLN A 293 1.21 -3.76 17.80
N PRO A 294 0.99 -4.75 16.91
CA PRO A 294 1.74 -6.00 16.93
C PRO A 294 3.25 -5.72 16.80
N PRO A 295 4.11 -6.65 17.27
CA PRO A 295 5.55 -6.47 17.23
C PRO A 295 6.06 -6.32 15.79
N LEU A 296 6.94 -5.33 15.59
CA LEU A 296 7.48 -4.92 14.29
C LEU A 296 8.82 -5.62 14.02
N LEU A 297 8.95 -6.28 12.87
CA LEU A 297 10.23 -6.76 12.35
C LEU A 297 10.72 -5.82 11.24
N LEU A 298 11.85 -5.16 11.49
CA LEU A 298 12.52 -4.29 10.52
C LEU A 298 13.49 -5.12 9.67
N VAL A 299 13.10 -5.42 8.43
CA VAL A 299 13.91 -6.24 7.51
C VAL A 299 14.79 -5.35 6.65
N PRO A 300 16.13 -5.46 6.70
CA PRO A 300 17.03 -4.58 5.99
C PRO A 300 17.06 -4.94 4.50
N PHE A 301 16.08 -4.40 3.79
CA PHE A 301 15.95 -4.49 2.36
C PHE A 301 16.28 -3.12 1.77
N SER A 302 17.42 -3.02 1.09
CA SER A 302 17.81 -1.87 0.28
C SER A 302 18.23 -2.35 -1.09
N TYR A 303 17.76 -1.65 -2.13
CA TYR A 303 18.06 -2.00 -3.52
C TYR A 303 18.67 -0.77 -4.22
N PRO A 304 20.01 -0.64 -4.25
CA PRO A 304 20.65 0.53 -4.82
C PRO A 304 20.39 0.61 -6.33
N PHE A 305 20.45 1.80 -6.92
CA PHE A 305 20.18 2.00 -8.33
C PHE A 305 21.10 3.01 -9.02
N GLY A 306 21.15 2.89 -10.35
CA GLY A 306 22.02 3.68 -11.20
C GLY A 306 23.36 3.01 -11.52
N ILE A 307 24.11 3.66 -12.41
CA ILE A 307 25.42 3.18 -12.91
C ILE A 307 26.51 3.23 -11.84
N ARG A 308 26.35 4.07 -10.80
CA ARG A 308 27.34 4.20 -9.73
C ARG A 308 27.42 2.95 -8.85
N THR A 309 26.27 2.32 -8.61
CA THR A 309 26.15 1.11 -7.80
C THR A 309 26.23 -0.16 -8.65
N TRP A 310 26.64 -0.07 -9.91
CA TRP A 310 26.69 -1.24 -10.80
C TRP A 310 27.74 -2.26 -10.33
N ALA A 311 28.90 -1.79 -9.84
CA ALA A 311 29.95 -2.66 -9.34
C ALA A 311 29.49 -3.45 -8.10
N SER A 312 28.81 -2.78 -7.17
CA SER A 312 28.20 -3.45 -6.00
C SER A 312 27.08 -4.40 -6.42
N LYS A 313 26.29 -4.08 -7.46
CA LYS A 313 25.29 -5.01 -8.02
C LYS A 313 25.91 -6.26 -8.61
N ILE A 314 27.03 -6.15 -9.34
CA ILE A 314 27.73 -7.33 -9.86
C ILE A 314 28.26 -8.17 -8.70
N ALA A 315 28.93 -7.53 -7.72
CA ALA A 315 29.43 -8.24 -6.56
C ALA A 315 28.29 -8.98 -5.80
N HIS A 316 27.14 -8.32 -5.67
CA HIS A 316 25.94 -8.89 -5.08
C HIS A 316 25.34 -10.03 -5.92
N PHE A 317 25.33 -9.94 -7.25
CA PHE A 317 24.88 -11.01 -8.16
C PHE A 317 25.64 -12.32 -7.95
N TRP A 318 26.93 -12.23 -7.62
CA TRP A 318 27.77 -13.40 -7.29
C TRP A 318 27.69 -13.84 -5.83
N ASN A 319 26.93 -13.13 -4.98
CA ASN A 319 26.95 -13.31 -3.53
C ASN A 319 25.53 -13.29 -2.92
N HIS A 320 24.60 -14.07 -3.49
CA HIS A 320 23.24 -14.16 -2.98
C HIS A 320 23.16 -14.90 -1.64
N ARG A 321 24.21 -15.62 -1.23
CA ARG A 321 24.30 -16.25 0.09
C ARG A 321 24.09 -15.25 1.25
N THR A 322 24.42 -13.97 1.05
CA THR A 322 24.17 -12.91 2.04
C THR A 322 22.68 -12.64 2.23
N ASP A 323 21.90 -12.58 1.15
CA ASP A 323 20.44 -12.43 1.22
C ASP A 323 19.77 -13.64 1.86
N VAL A 324 20.23 -14.85 1.52
CA VAL A 324 19.67 -16.08 2.10
C VAL A 324 19.91 -16.11 3.61
N ARG A 325 21.14 -15.78 4.03
CA ARG A 325 21.47 -15.70 5.45
C ARG A 325 20.63 -14.64 6.16
N LEU A 326 20.52 -13.46 5.57
CA LEU A 326 19.71 -12.37 6.12
C LEU A 326 18.23 -12.77 6.22
N GLY A 327 17.65 -13.34 5.16
CA GLY A 327 16.29 -13.86 5.18
C GLY A 327 16.08 -14.95 6.21
N GLY A 328 17.08 -15.83 6.40
CA GLY A 328 17.06 -16.86 7.44
C GLY A 328 17.11 -16.31 8.86
N GLU A 329 18.02 -15.38 9.14
CA GLU A 329 18.11 -14.69 10.43
C GLU A 329 16.82 -13.94 10.75
N MET A 330 16.26 -13.20 9.79
CA MET A 330 15.02 -12.45 9.97
C MET A 330 13.80 -13.35 10.15
N SER A 331 13.73 -14.47 9.40
CA SER A 331 12.64 -15.44 9.59
C SER A 331 12.73 -16.12 10.95
N LEU A 332 13.93 -16.45 11.42
CA LEU A 332 14.13 -17.06 12.74
C LEU A 332 13.79 -16.07 13.85
N ALA A 333 14.20 -14.80 13.71
CA ALA A 333 13.79 -13.70 14.59
C ALA A 333 12.26 -13.58 14.68
N LEU A 334 11.58 -13.62 13.53
CA LEU A 334 10.12 -13.57 13.45
C LEU A 334 9.46 -14.73 14.19
N ILE A 335 9.96 -15.95 13.98
CA ILE A 335 9.40 -17.16 14.59
C ILE A 335 9.57 -17.13 16.11
N LEU A 336 10.78 -16.82 16.60
CA LEU A 336 11.05 -16.75 18.04
C LEU A 336 10.39 -15.53 18.71
N SER A 337 10.19 -14.43 17.98
CA SER A 337 9.49 -13.23 18.45
C SER A 337 9.97 -12.68 19.78
N GLN A 338 11.29 -12.68 19.97
CA GLN A 338 11.91 -11.93 21.05
C GLN A 338 11.77 -10.44 20.76
N THR A 339 11.06 -9.74 21.63
CA THR A 339 10.72 -8.34 21.45
C THR A 339 11.45 -7.47 22.46
N ARG A 340 11.73 -6.24 22.04
CA ARG A 340 12.15 -5.16 22.92
C ARG A 340 11.24 -3.94 22.75
N PRO A 341 11.26 -3.00 23.71
CA PRO A 341 10.61 -1.70 23.53
C PRO A 341 11.16 -0.95 22.31
N PHE A 342 10.26 -0.23 21.63
CA PHE A 342 10.61 0.66 20.52
C PHE A 342 11.39 1.88 21.02
N ASP A 343 12.44 2.29 20.30
CA ASP A 343 13.23 3.47 20.65
C ASP A 343 12.60 4.76 20.05
N PRO A 344 12.04 5.68 20.85
CA PRO A 344 11.42 6.91 20.34
C PRO A 344 12.47 7.92 19.82
N PRO A 345 12.06 8.92 18.99
CA PRO A 345 12.97 9.94 18.49
C PRO A 345 13.49 10.83 19.63
N LYS A 346 14.79 11.13 19.62
CA LYS A 346 15.48 11.84 20.72
C LYS A 346 16.05 13.20 20.31
N ASN A 347 16.45 13.33 19.05
CA ASN A 347 17.05 14.56 18.55
C ASN A 347 16.00 15.66 18.48
N ARG A 348 16.30 16.78 19.16
CA ARG A 348 15.46 17.98 19.18
C ARG A 348 16.26 19.17 18.69
N ASP A 349 15.58 20.04 17.95
CA ASP A 349 16.11 21.33 17.53
C ASP A 349 16.44 22.19 18.75
N SER A 350 17.64 22.78 18.77
CA SER A 350 18.09 23.64 19.87
C SER A 350 17.30 24.95 19.97
N GLU A 351 16.71 25.41 18.85
CA GLU A 351 16.02 26.70 18.75
C GLU A 351 14.51 26.58 18.98
N SER A 352 13.85 25.61 18.35
CA SER A 352 12.39 25.40 18.41
C SER A 352 11.96 24.35 19.44
N GLY A 353 12.87 23.49 19.90
CA GLY A 353 12.54 22.36 20.77
C GLY A 353 11.72 21.25 20.08
N SER A 354 11.45 21.38 18.77
CA SER A 354 10.77 20.38 17.95
C SER A 354 11.64 19.15 17.71
N LEU A 355 11.01 18.00 17.49
CA LEU A 355 11.70 16.78 17.09
C LEU A 355 12.25 16.93 15.66
N GLN A 356 13.53 16.59 15.48
CA GLN A 356 14.19 16.60 14.18
C GLN A 356 13.93 15.32 13.38
N GLY A 357 14.09 15.39 12.06
CA GLY A 357 14.00 14.22 11.17
C GLY A 357 12.57 13.67 11.00
N LEU A 358 11.56 14.47 11.34
CA LEU A 358 10.16 14.13 11.18
C LEU A 358 9.60 14.58 9.82
N LEU A 359 8.56 13.90 9.37
CA LEU A 359 7.81 14.26 8.17
C LEU A 359 6.92 15.47 8.41
N ASP A 360 7.17 16.54 7.65
CA ASP A 360 6.33 17.72 7.57
C ASP A 360 5.10 17.44 6.69
N GLU A 361 3.93 17.35 7.32
CA GLU A 361 2.65 17.08 6.65
C GLU A 361 2.17 18.25 5.80
N ASP A 362 2.43 19.48 6.24
CA ASP A 362 2.09 20.67 5.46
C ASP A 362 2.91 20.71 4.18
N PHE A 363 4.19 20.35 4.26
CA PHE A 363 5.02 20.19 3.08
C PHE A 363 4.46 19.12 2.13
N VAL A 364 4.06 17.95 2.64
CA VAL A 364 3.44 16.88 1.82
C VAL A 364 2.17 17.39 1.15
N ALA A 365 1.30 18.10 1.87
CA ALA A 365 0.06 18.66 1.35
C ALA A 365 0.31 19.72 0.26
N ARG A 366 1.29 20.62 0.46
CA ARG A 366 1.68 21.65 -0.51
C ARG A 366 2.29 21.06 -1.78
N ILE A 367 3.12 20.02 -1.65
CA ILE A 367 3.65 19.27 -2.81
C ILE A 367 2.53 18.56 -3.56
N ARG A 368 1.60 17.90 -2.84
CA ARG A 368 0.44 17.24 -3.44
C ARG A 368 -0.39 18.22 -4.28
N ARG A 369 -0.56 19.47 -3.84
CA ARG A 369 -1.25 20.54 -4.60
C ARG A 369 -0.43 21.14 -5.74
N GLY A 370 0.88 20.88 -5.77
CA GLY A 370 1.80 21.38 -6.80
C GLY A 370 2.36 22.78 -6.55
N GLU A 371 2.24 23.31 -5.33
CA GLU A 371 2.76 24.65 -4.97
C GLU A 371 4.29 24.69 -4.89
N LEU A 372 4.92 23.59 -4.46
CA LEU A 372 6.36 23.49 -4.21
C LEU A 372 7.09 22.70 -5.33
N HIS A 373 6.76 23.00 -6.58
CA HIS A 373 7.27 22.30 -7.76
C HIS A 373 8.80 22.45 -7.98
N GLU A 374 9.44 23.48 -7.42
CA GLU A 374 10.90 23.68 -7.53
C GLU A 374 11.72 22.89 -6.50
N SER A 375 11.04 22.21 -5.57
CA SER A 375 11.70 21.46 -4.51
C SER A 375 12.59 20.35 -5.05
N LYS A 376 13.73 20.17 -4.40
CA LYS A 376 14.73 19.12 -4.69
C LYS A 376 14.92 18.26 -3.45
N MET A 377 15.41 17.04 -3.67
CA MET A 377 15.83 16.17 -2.58
C MET A 377 17.00 16.78 -1.81
N ALA A 378 16.90 16.77 -0.49
CA ALA A 378 17.95 17.14 0.45
C ALA A 378 18.44 15.90 1.21
N GLU A 379 19.59 16.01 1.87
CA GLU A 379 20.06 15.01 2.82
C GLU A 379 19.17 15.02 4.05
N GLY A 380 18.86 13.84 4.60
CA GLY A 380 18.05 13.73 5.81
C GLY A 380 18.79 14.13 7.07
N VAL A 381 18.01 14.44 8.11
CA VAL A 381 18.51 14.63 9.47
C VAL A 381 18.05 13.41 10.29
N PRO A 382 18.95 12.73 11.04
CA PRO A 382 18.59 11.57 11.84
C PRO A 382 17.75 11.99 13.05
N THR A 383 16.82 11.12 13.41
CA THR A 383 15.92 11.30 14.56
C THR A 383 16.59 10.98 15.91
N GLY A 384 17.73 10.31 15.89
CA GLY A 384 18.45 9.83 17.09
C GLY A 384 17.88 8.54 17.67
N SER A 385 16.91 7.92 16.98
CA SER A 385 16.32 6.63 17.34
C SER A 385 16.93 5.51 16.51
N LYS A 386 17.34 4.43 17.18
CA LYS A 386 17.85 3.23 16.50
C LYS A 386 16.84 2.63 15.51
N ASP A 387 15.54 2.73 15.82
CA ASP A 387 14.47 2.11 15.04
C ASP A 387 13.97 3.01 13.91
N LEU A 388 13.82 4.30 14.17
CA LEU A 388 13.38 5.26 13.15
C LEU A 388 14.51 5.60 12.16
N ASP A 389 15.77 5.54 12.58
CA ASP A 389 16.94 5.74 11.72
C ASP A 389 17.42 4.43 11.04
N PHE A 390 16.57 3.41 11.04
CA PHE A 390 16.82 2.17 10.31
C PHE A 390 17.10 2.42 8.82
N LEU A 391 18.25 1.92 8.33
CA LEU A 391 18.75 2.13 6.96
C LEU A 391 18.90 3.62 6.58
N PHE A 392 19.06 4.52 7.54
CA PHE A 392 19.24 5.95 7.29
C PHE A 392 20.42 6.23 6.36
N GLU A 393 21.59 5.64 6.65
CA GLU A 393 22.83 5.85 5.88
C GLU A 393 22.70 5.49 4.40
N THR A 394 21.88 4.50 4.05
CA THR A 394 21.74 4.05 2.66
C THR A 394 20.64 4.78 1.91
N ASP A 395 19.51 5.05 2.56
CA ASP A 395 18.26 5.44 1.91
C ASP A 395 17.94 6.94 2.09
N GLU A 396 18.63 7.68 2.99
CA GLU A 396 18.47 9.14 3.19
C GLU A 396 19.51 9.98 2.45
N GLU A 397 20.27 9.37 1.55
CA GLU A 397 21.16 10.07 0.64
C GLU A 397 20.47 10.35 -0.71
N PRO A 398 20.42 11.61 -1.20
CA PRO A 398 19.86 11.92 -2.52
C PRO A 398 20.51 11.13 -3.66
N ARG A 399 21.79 10.77 -3.49
CA ARG A 399 22.59 10.02 -4.48
C ARG A 399 22.12 8.58 -4.67
N HIS A 400 21.38 8.04 -3.71
CA HIS A 400 20.69 6.76 -3.84
C HIS A 400 19.66 6.81 -4.97
N PHE A 401 19.07 8.00 -5.22
CA PHE A 401 17.99 8.22 -6.18
C PHE A 401 18.47 8.56 -7.60
N LYS A 402 17.64 8.26 -8.62
CA LYS A 402 17.87 8.69 -10.00
C LYS A 402 17.65 10.19 -10.06
N LYS A 403 18.40 10.87 -10.94
CA LYS A 403 18.27 12.31 -11.15
C LYS A 403 16.83 12.74 -11.50
N ALA A 404 16.09 11.91 -12.26
CA ALA A 404 14.70 12.17 -12.61
C ALA A 404 13.81 12.20 -11.35
N TYR A 405 13.93 11.18 -10.48
CA TYR A 405 13.21 11.14 -9.21
C TYR A 405 13.60 12.29 -8.26
N GLN A 406 14.87 12.73 -8.25
CA GLN A 406 15.31 13.84 -7.39
C GLN A 406 14.59 15.17 -7.68
N THR A 407 14.15 15.38 -8.93
CA THR A 407 13.46 16.60 -9.39
C THR A 407 12.05 16.29 -9.91
N LEU A 408 11.40 15.27 -9.36
CA LEU A 408 10.10 14.80 -9.80
C LEU A 408 9.03 15.91 -9.78
N PRO A 409 8.91 16.77 -8.74
CA PRO A 409 7.93 17.86 -8.72
C PRO A 409 8.02 18.80 -9.93
N LYS A 410 9.24 19.16 -10.32
CA LYS A 410 9.49 20.01 -11.49
C LYS A 410 9.05 19.35 -12.80
N THR A 411 9.31 18.05 -12.94
CA THR A 411 8.90 17.29 -14.13
C THR A 411 7.37 17.17 -14.23
N HIS A 412 6.69 16.97 -13.10
CA HIS A 412 5.23 16.92 -13.05
C HIS A 412 4.59 18.25 -13.40
N GLU A 413 5.14 19.35 -12.90
CA GLU A 413 4.63 20.67 -13.25
C GLU A 413 4.76 20.95 -14.75
N TYR A 414 5.90 20.58 -15.36
CA TYR A 414 6.05 20.66 -16.81
C TYR A 414 4.97 19.84 -17.54
N LEU A 415 4.78 18.57 -17.15
CA LEU A 415 3.75 17.70 -17.72
C LEU A 415 2.32 18.25 -17.53
N ARG A 416 2.05 18.85 -16.38
CA ARG A 416 0.77 19.49 -16.06
C ARG A 416 0.54 20.70 -16.96
N ARG A 417 1.53 21.59 -17.09
CA ARG A 417 1.45 22.76 -17.98
C ARG A 417 1.26 22.35 -19.44
N THR A 418 2.01 21.37 -19.95
CA THR A 418 1.85 20.90 -21.33
C THR A 418 0.46 20.30 -21.55
N TYR A 419 -0.09 19.60 -20.56
CA TYR A 419 -1.44 19.05 -20.70
C TYR A 419 -2.51 20.14 -20.77
N TYR A 420 -2.51 21.10 -19.85
CA TYR A 420 -3.54 22.14 -19.80
C TYR A 420 -3.40 23.20 -20.88
N ASN A 421 -2.18 23.53 -21.30
CA ASN A 421 -1.95 24.58 -22.28
C ASN A 421 -1.94 24.06 -23.72
N ASP A 422 -1.36 22.88 -23.96
CA ASP A 422 -1.08 22.40 -25.32
C ASP A 422 -2.01 21.24 -25.73
N GLU A 423 -2.25 20.25 -24.87
CA GLU A 423 -3.02 19.04 -25.24
C GLU A 423 -4.54 19.20 -25.11
N LEU A 424 -5.01 19.78 -24.01
CA LEU A 424 -6.43 19.81 -23.64
C LEU A 424 -7.25 20.80 -24.48
N PRO A 425 -6.82 22.06 -24.70
CA PRO A 425 -7.62 23.04 -25.45
C PRO A 425 -7.99 22.62 -26.89
N PRO A 426 -7.07 22.09 -27.73
CA PRO A 426 -7.45 21.67 -29.08
C PRO A 426 -8.38 20.47 -29.07
N ARG A 427 -8.22 19.52 -28.12
CA ARG A 427 -9.11 18.36 -27.99
C ARG A 427 -10.52 18.74 -27.53
N LEU A 428 -10.63 19.76 -26.67
CA LEU A 428 -11.93 20.28 -26.26
C LEU A 428 -12.63 21.00 -27.40
N LYS A 429 -11.90 21.79 -28.19
CA LYS A 429 -12.45 22.43 -29.40
C LYS A 429 -13.01 21.38 -30.36
N THR A 430 -12.23 20.35 -30.69
CA THR A 430 -12.70 19.30 -31.60
C THR A 430 -13.89 18.52 -31.04
N ALA A 431 -13.89 18.21 -29.74
CA ALA A 431 -15.01 17.52 -29.09
C ALA A 431 -16.30 18.37 -29.12
N ARG A 432 -16.20 19.68 -28.88
CA ARG A 432 -17.33 20.62 -28.91
C ARG A 432 -17.86 20.85 -30.32
N GLU A 433 -16.97 21.06 -31.30
CA GLU A 433 -17.36 21.22 -32.72
C GLU A 433 -18.13 20.01 -33.24
N LEU A 434 -17.68 18.80 -32.90
CA LEU A 434 -18.35 17.56 -33.29
C LEU A 434 -19.66 17.35 -32.52
N ALA A 435 -19.71 17.70 -31.23
CA ALA A 435 -20.93 17.60 -30.42
C ALA A 435 -22.02 18.58 -30.88
N ARG A 436 -21.62 19.78 -31.31
CA ARG A 436 -22.53 20.80 -31.86
C ARG A 436 -22.89 20.57 -33.32
N GLY A 437 -22.20 19.67 -34.01
CA GLY A 437 -22.38 19.42 -35.44
C GLY A 437 -21.95 20.58 -36.32
N GLU A 438 -21.05 21.46 -35.84
CA GLU A 438 -20.55 22.62 -36.59
C GLU A 438 -19.71 22.18 -37.81
N ARG A 439 -19.15 20.96 -37.78
CA ARG A 439 -18.42 20.35 -38.89
C ARG A 439 -18.70 18.85 -39.01
N GLU A 440 -18.60 18.32 -40.22
CA GLU A 440 -18.65 16.88 -40.47
C GLU A 440 -17.36 16.19 -39.98
N PRO A 441 -17.44 14.97 -39.43
CA PRO A 441 -16.27 14.19 -39.05
C PRO A 441 -15.39 13.90 -40.27
N THR A 442 -14.09 14.13 -40.13
CA THR A 442 -13.13 13.75 -41.17
C THR A 442 -13.03 12.22 -41.27
N LYS A 443 -12.59 11.69 -42.42
CA LYS A 443 -12.38 10.23 -42.60
C LYS A 443 -11.46 9.62 -41.54
N ALA A 444 -10.49 10.38 -41.01
CA ALA A 444 -9.61 9.96 -39.93
C ALA A 444 -10.34 9.85 -38.58
N GLU A 445 -11.23 10.79 -38.27
CA GLU A 445 -12.05 10.79 -37.05
C GLU A 445 -13.17 9.75 -37.10
N ILE A 446 -13.65 9.38 -38.30
CA ILE A 446 -14.59 8.25 -38.45
C ILE A 446 -13.89 6.93 -38.07
N ASN A 447 -12.63 6.76 -38.48
CA ASN A 447 -11.85 5.56 -38.16
C ASN A 447 -11.34 5.56 -36.70
N TYR A 448 -11.02 6.74 -36.16
CA TYR A 448 -10.51 6.94 -34.82
C TYR A 448 -11.26 8.10 -34.15
N PRO A 449 -12.45 7.84 -33.56
CA PRO A 449 -13.28 8.88 -32.99
C PRO A 449 -12.51 9.63 -31.89
N PRO A 450 -12.48 10.98 -31.94
CA PRO A 450 -11.88 11.76 -30.88
C PRO A 450 -12.70 11.63 -29.60
N LYS A 451 -12.03 11.83 -28.47
CA LYS A 451 -12.66 11.71 -27.15
C LYS A 451 -13.73 12.77 -26.95
N ILE A 452 -14.84 12.36 -26.34
CA ILE A 452 -15.96 13.24 -25.98
C ILE A 452 -15.57 14.10 -24.77
N GLU A 453 -16.22 15.23 -24.56
CA GLU A 453 -15.95 16.11 -23.42
C GLU A 453 -16.00 15.38 -22.06
N SER A 454 -16.97 14.49 -21.84
CA SER A 454 -17.07 13.67 -20.63
C SER A 454 -15.85 12.74 -20.45
N GLU A 455 -15.35 12.17 -21.54
CA GLU A 455 -14.14 11.35 -21.53
C GLU A 455 -12.87 12.18 -21.29
N LEU A 456 -12.84 13.42 -21.78
CA LEU A 456 -11.75 14.37 -21.50
C LEU A 456 -11.75 14.82 -20.04
N ARG A 457 -12.93 15.02 -19.42
CA ARG A 457 -13.04 15.27 -17.97
C ARG A 457 -12.52 14.09 -17.16
N LYS A 458 -12.88 12.87 -17.57
CA LYS A 458 -12.34 11.64 -16.96
C LYS A 458 -10.82 11.51 -17.15
N GLU A 459 -10.30 11.79 -18.34
CA GLU A 459 -8.85 11.80 -18.60
C GLU A 459 -8.12 12.82 -17.72
N ARG A 460 -8.69 14.03 -17.54
CA ARG A 460 -8.14 15.05 -16.64
C ARG A 460 -8.08 14.51 -15.22
N LEU A 461 -9.20 13.96 -14.73
CA LEU A 461 -9.28 13.40 -13.38
C LEU A 461 -8.23 12.29 -13.18
N ASP A 462 -8.09 11.39 -14.14
CA ASP A 462 -7.10 10.30 -14.08
C ASP A 462 -5.65 10.82 -14.07
N LYS A 463 -5.35 11.83 -14.90
CA LYS A 463 -4.02 12.46 -14.95
C LYS A 463 -3.70 13.20 -13.65
N GLU A 464 -4.62 14.00 -13.13
CA GLU A 464 -4.46 14.73 -11.88
C GLU A 464 -4.31 13.79 -10.68
N LEU A 465 -5.17 12.77 -10.57
CA LEU A 465 -5.08 11.76 -9.52
C LEU A 465 -3.73 11.04 -9.56
N ARG A 466 -3.26 10.67 -10.75
CA ARG A 466 -1.94 10.06 -10.93
C ARG A 466 -0.82 10.99 -10.47
N TRP A 467 -0.82 12.24 -10.93
CA TRP A 467 0.22 13.20 -10.56
C TRP A 467 0.24 13.49 -9.07
N ARG A 468 -0.91 13.72 -8.44
CA ARG A 468 -1.01 13.97 -7.00
C ARG A 468 -0.54 12.77 -6.17
N ARG A 469 -0.88 11.54 -6.58
CA ARG A 469 -0.39 10.30 -5.94
C ARG A 469 1.11 10.13 -6.07
N GLU A 470 1.68 10.41 -7.25
CA GLU A 470 3.12 10.34 -7.49
C GLU A 470 3.88 11.43 -6.69
N LEU A 471 3.32 12.63 -6.58
CA LEU A 471 3.86 13.74 -5.77
C LEU A 471 3.80 13.47 -4.27
N GLU A 472 2.68 12.96 -3.75
CA GLU A 472 2.54 12.57 -2.35
C GLU A 472 3.50 11.43 -2.01
N GLY A 473 3.57 10.41 -2.89
CA GLY A 473 4.53 9.31 -2.76
C GLY A 473 5.98 9.77 -2.74
N TRP A 474 6.33 10.74 -3.61
CA TRP A 474 7.64 11.37 -3.60
C TRP A 474 7.91 12.12 -2.31
N ALA A 475 6.96 12.92 -1.82
CA ALA A 475 7.12 13.69 -0.59
C ALA A 475 7.35 12.79 0.64
N MET A 476 6.72 11.62 0.68
CA MET A 476 6.91 10.63 1.75
C MET A 476 8.23 9.87 1.64
N GLN A 477 8.62 9.41 0.44
CA GLN A 477 9.71 8.45 0.26
C GLN A 477 11.07 9.09 -0.05
N ARG A 478 11.11 10.36 -0.46
CA ARG A 478 12.37 11.07 -0.77
C ARG A 478 13.38 11.03 0.37
N SER A 479 14.65 11.24 0.03
CA SER A 479 15.65 11.57 1.03
C SER A 479 15.30 12.90 1.71
N GLY A 480 15.49 12.94 3.03
CA GLY A 480 15.16 14.10 3.86
C GLY A 480 13.67 14.36 4.03
N SER A 481 12.79 13.42 3.67
CA SER A 481 11.39 13.50 4.11
C SER A 481 11.21 13.25 5.59
N GLY A 482 12.15 12.59 6.26
CA GLY A 482 11.97 12.16 7.63
C GLY A 482 10.95 11.03 7.78
N VAL A 483 10.49 10.81 9.01
CA VAL A 483 9.51 9.78 9.35
C VAL A 483 8.28 10.41 10.00
N ALA A 484 7.08 9.92 9.68
CA ALA A 484 5.86 10.41 10.33
C ALA A 484 5.82 9.93 11.79
N TRP A 485 5.71 10.88 12.72
CA TRP A 485 5.61 10.62 14.16
C TRP A 485 4.59 11.56 14.80
N LYS A 486 3.91 11.09 15.85
CA LYS A 486 2.98 11.88 16.67
C LYS A 486 3.48 11.87 18.12
N ASP A 487 3.47 13.03 18.75
CA ASP A 487 3.79 13.14 20.18
C ASP A 487 2.81 12.29 21.00
N GLY A 488 3.34 11.53 21.97
CA GLY A 488 2.57 10.56 22.75
C GLY A 488 2.64 9.11 22.23
N TRP A 489 3.29 8.87 21.09
CA TRP A 489 3.65 7.51 20.64
C TRP A 489 4.82 6.89 21.41
N GLU A 490 5.43 7.67 22.31
CA GLU A 490 6.53 7.25 23.19
C GLU A 490 6.07 6.34 24.34
N LYS A 491 4.75 6.17 24.53
CA LYS A 491 4.18 5.33 25.60
C LYS A 491 4.68 3.89 25.47
N GLU A 492 5.19 3.36 26.57
CA GLU A 492 5.62 1.96 26.66
C GLU A 492 4.46 1.02 26.28
N GLY A 493 4.75 0.03 25.42
CA GLY A 493 3.77 -0.96 24.96
C GLY A 493 2.98 -0.58 23.71
N LEU A 494 3.11 0.65 23.17
CA LEU A 494 2.46 0.99 21.90
C LEU A 494 3.14 0.30 20.71
N PHE A 495 4.47 0.36 20.67
CA PHE A 495 5.29 -0.29 19.66
C PHE A 495 6.33 -1.19 20.34
N SER A 496 6.52 -2.36 19.77
CA SER A 496 7.62 -3.27 20.12
C SER A 496 8.34 -3.71 18.86
N VAL A 497 9.65 -3.97 18.96
CA VAL A 497 10.49 -4.37 17.84
C VAL A 497 11.03 -5.77 18.08
N ILE A 498 10.93 -6.62 17.07
CA ILE A 498 11.51 -7.97 17.08
C ILE A 498 13.01 -7.85 16.83
N GLU A 499 13.81 -8.37 17.76
CA GLU A 499 15.26 -8.38 17.65
C GLU A 499 15.78 -9.64 16.98
N ARG A 500 17.03 -9.57 16.52
CA ARG A 500 17.73 -10.77 16.09
C ARG A 500 17.92 -11.69 17.29
N PRO A 501 17.70 -12.99 17.10
CA PRO A 501 17.78 -13.96 18.18
C PRO A 501 19.24 -14.05 18.66
N GLY A 502 19.42 -13.96 19.98
CA GLY A 502 20.72 -14.17 20.61
C GLY A 502 21.14 -15.64 20.56
N GLU A 503 22.40 -15.90 20.90
CA GLU A 503 22.94 -17.28 20.95
C GLU A 503 22.17 -18.17 21.93
N VAL A 504 21.72 -17.60 23.06
CA VAL A 504 20.90 -18.30 24.06
C VAL A 504 19.58 -18.78 23.45
N ALA A 505 18.90 -17.91 22.72
CA ALA A 505 17.63 -18.22 22.06
C ALA A 505 17.77 -19.34 21.02
N LEU A 506 18.90 -19.34 20.31
CA LEU A 506 19.22 -20.40 19.33
C LEU A 506 19.50 -21.73 20.03
N HIS A 507 20.20 -21.73 21.15
CA HIS A 507 20.46 -22.93 21.93
C HIS A 507 19.16 -23.52 22.50
N GLU A 508 18.29 -22.68 23.07
CA GLU A 508 16.96 -23.10 23.54
C GLU A 508 16.12 -23.71 22.42
N LEU A 509 16.16 -23.12 21.22
CA LEU A 509 15.49 -23.65 20.03
C LEU A 509 16.00 -25.06 19.66
N GLU A 510 17.32 -25.26 19.70
CA GLU A 510 17.94 -26.56 19.40
C GLU A 510 17.62 -27.61 20.45
N GLU A 511 17.57 -27.22 21.73
CA GLU A 511 17.14 -28.10 22.83
C GLU A 511 15.67 -28.51 22.68
N GLN A 512 14.77 -27.54 22.40
CA GLN A 512 13.36 -27.82 22.17
C GLN A 512 13.15 -28.76 20.98
N LYS A 513 13.91 -28.56 19.90
CA LYS A 513 13.89 -29.47 18.75
C LYS A 513 14.30 -30.89 19.16
N ARG A 514 15.40 -31.05 19.91
CA ARG A 514 15.88 -32.37 20.35
C ARG A 514 14.84 -33.08 21.22
N VAL A 515 14.26 -32.36 22.19
CA VAL A 515 13.20 -32.90 23.05
C VAL A 515 11.98 -33.34 22.22
N TRP A 516 11.57 -32.52 21.24
CA TRP A 516 10.48 -32.88 20.36
C TRP A 516 10.80 -34.14 19.52
N GLU A 517 12.01 -34.24 18.96
CA GLU A 517 12.43 -35.42 18.18
C GLU A 517 12.42 -36.70 19.03
N GLU A 518 12.89 -36.62 20.28
CA GLU A 518 12.86 -37.71 21.24
C GLU A 518 11.42 -38.13 21.59
N THR A 519 10.53 -37.16 21.87
CA THR A 519 9.13 -37.45 22.18
C THR A 519 8.37 -38.03 20.99
N LYS A 520 8.66 -37.56 19.77
CA LYS A 520 8.08 -38.10 18.54
C LYS A 520 8.52 -39.53 18.32
N LYS A 521 9.83 -39.80 18.45
CA LYS A 521 10.38 -41.15 18.33
C LYS A 521 9.76 -42.12 19.34
N ALA A 522 9.63 -41.71 20.60
CA ALA A 522 8.98 -42.52 21.64
C ALA A 522 7.51 -42.83 21.29
N LYS A 523 6.74 -41.84 20.81
CA LYS A 523 5.34 -42.05 20.39
C LYS A 523 5.22 -42.98 19.19
N ASP A 524 6.13 -42.89 18.23
CA ASP A 524 6.14 -43.75 17.05
C ASP A 524 6.51 -45.19 17.43
N GLU A 525 7.49 -45.39 18.33
CA GLU A 525 7.81 -46.70 18.90
C GLU A 525 6.63 -47.30 19.69
N GLU A 526 5.92 -46.50 20.49
CA GLU A 526 4.70 -46.96 21.17
C GLU A 526 3.58 -47.34 20.19
N ARG A 527 3.42 -46.59 19.10
CA ARG A 527 2.44 -46.88 18.05
C ARG A 527 2.76 -48.18 17.32
N GLU A 528 4.03 -48.40 16.98
CA GLU A 528 4.49 -49.66 16.38
C GLU A 528 4.28 -50.86 17.32
N ARG A 529 4.50 -50.68 18.63
CA ARG A 529 4.22 -51.72 19.63
C ARG A 529 2.73 -52.04 19.72
N ARG A 530 1.86 -51.04 19.79
CA ARG A 530 0.40 -51.24 19.77
C ARG A 530 -0.05 -51.93 18.50
N TRP A 531 0.43 -51.50 17.35
CA TRP A 531 0.13 -52.14 16.06
C TRP A 531 0.59 -53.61 16.03
N ALA A 532 1.77 -53.92 16.56
CA ALA A 532 2.27 -55.29 16.65
C ALA A 532 1.45 -56.15 17.64
N GLU A 533 0.91 -55.56 18.71
CA GLU A 533 -0.02 -56.23 19.63
C GLU A 533 -1.37 -56.50 18.96
N ASP A 534 -1.93 -55.51 18.25
CA ASP A 534 -3.19 -55.65 17.51
C ASP A 534 -3.10 -56.74 16.42
N LEU A 535 -1.98 -56.80 15.70
CA LEU A 535 -1.73 -57.88 14.72
C LEU A 535 -1.64 -59.27 15.36
N LYS A 536 -1.09 -59.37 16.58
CA LYS A 536 -1.04 -60.65 17.31
C LYS A 536 -2.41 -61.07 17.81
N VAL A 537 -3.24 -60.13 18.26
CA VAL A 537 -4.62 -60.41 18.67
C VAL A 537 -5.45 -60.86 17.47
N ALA A 538 -5.37 -60.13 16.35
CA ALA A 538 -6.07 -60.51 15.11
C ALA A 538 -5.64 -61.89 14.58
N ALA A 539 -4.35 -62.22 14.66
CA ALA A 539 -3.87 -63.55 14.26
C ALA A 539 -4.36 -64.69 15.18
N ASN A 540 -4.63 -64.41 16.45
CA ASN A 540 -5.17 -65.39 17.40
C ASN A 540 -6.70 -65.55 17.30
N ASP A 541 -7.42 -64.56 16.76
CA ASP A 541 -8.88 -64.62 16.57
C ASP A 541 -9.29 -65.32 15.25
N ASP A 542 -8.35 -65.52 14.31
CA ASP A 542 -8.54 -66.25 13.04
C ASP A 542 -8.18 -67.75 13.12
N GLU A 543 -7.60 -68.23 14.24
CA GLU A 543 -7.43 -69.65 14.60
C GLU A 543 -8.62 -70.18 15.44
#